data_AF-A0A8I1DQC7-F1
#
_entry.id   AF-A0A8I1DQC7-F1
#
_cell.length_a   1.000
_cell.length_b   1.000
_cell.length_c   1.000
_cell.angle_alpha   90.00
_cell.angle_beta   90.00
_cell.angle_gamma   90.00
#
_symmetry.space_group_name_H-M   'P 1'
#
loop_
_entity.id
_entity.type
_entity.pdbx_description
1 polymer ?
#
loop_
_entity_poly.entity_id
_entity_poly.type
_entity_poly.pdbx_seq_one_letter_code
_entity_poly.pdbx_strand_id
1 'polypeptide(L)'
;MSDVKAVADSGDLEDVGFVSKLMRVGYQRNSKISVIGEDNRSVKGYSINVTRYAFSKEYYRDREFTYDIFQPKGSDSFRVSISFPVDFEVICIAPYDFIDVFDDVGGYPIMDINAFRMYVRDNKGAKTRIIFHISGSGCVSRVGIYKNRQNA
;
A
#
# COMPACT_ATOMS: atom_id res chain seq x y z
N MET A 1 -13.56 5.51 6.47
CA MET A 1 -12.25 5.09 5.92
C MET A 1 -11.37 6.32 5.60
N SER A 2 -11.32 7.29 6.52
CA SER A 2 -10.54 8.54 6.40
C SER A 2 -9.04 8.27 6.38
N ASP A 3 -8.62 7.24 7.11
CA ASP A 3 -7.23 6.96 7.43
C ASP A 3 -6.47 6.53 6.17
N VAL A 4 -7.03 5.59 5.40
CA VAL A 4 -6.47 5.14 4.10
C VAL A 4 -6.43 6.30 3.10
N LYS A 5 -7.49 7.12 3.05
CA LYS A 5 -7.52 8.30 2.17
C LYS A 5 -6.45 9.32 2.55
N ALA A 6 -6.34 9.64 3.82
CA ALA A 6 -5.35 10.56 4.34
C ALA A 6 -3.92 10.07 4.03
N VAL A 7 -3.65 8.77 4.20
CA VAL A 7 -2.35 8.17 3.83
C VAL A 7 -2.12 8.30 2.32
N ALA A 8 -3.07 7.86 1.50
CA ALA A 8 -2.92 7.89 0.05
C ALA A 8 -2.74 9.30 -0.51
N ASP A 9 -3.35 10.31 0.12
CA ASP A 9 -3.26 11.70 -0.29
C ASP A 9 -2.05 12.44 0.33
N SER A 10 -1.41 11.88 1.38
CA SER A 10 -0.36 12.56 2.17
C SER A 10 0.94 12.87 1.44
N GLY A 11 1.23 12.18 0.33
CA GLY A 11 2.49 12.31 -0.38
C GLY A 11 3.74 11.80 0.37
N ASP A 12 3.75 11.76 1.69
CA ASP A 12 4.93 11.44 2.51
C ASP A 12 4.94 9.99 2.98
N LEU A 13 4.61 9.05 2.08
CA LEU A 13 4.59 7.61 2.39
C LEU A 13 5.95 7.03 2.83
N GLU A 14 7.03 7.80 2.81
CA GLU A 14 8.33 7.40 3.35
C GLU A 14 8.51 7.73 4.84
N ASP A 15 7.67 8.62 5.39
CA ASP A 15 7.60 8.90 6.82
C ASP A 15 6.79 7.80 7.52
N VAL A 16 7.52 6.77 7.97
CA VAL A 16 6.95 5.61 8.67
C VAL A 16 6.17 6.01 9.91
N GLY A 17 6.60 7.06 10.64
CA GLY A 17 5.92 7.51 11.86
C GLY A 17 4.56 8.13 11.53
N PHE A 18 4.53 8.96 10.50
CA PHE A 18 3.29 9.54 9.97
C PHE A 18 2.33 8.46 9.45
N VAL A 19 2.83 7.52 8.62
CA VAL A 19 2.02 6.42 8.08
C VAL A 19 1.48 5.53 9.19
N SER A 20 2.31 5.18 10.17
CA SER A 20 1.91 4.39 11.34
C SER A 20 0.73 4.99 12.09
N LYS A 21 0.75 6.30 12.30
CA LYS A 21 -0.30 7.02 13.04
C LYS A 21 -1.61 7.00 12.27
N LEU A 22 -1.60 7.31 10.98
CA LEU A 22 -2.82 7.32 10.18
C LEU A 22 -3.39 5.91 10.01
N MET A 23 -2.55 4.94 9.68
CA MET A 23 -2.97 3.55 9.50
C MET A 23 -3.31 2.85 10.82
N ARG A 24 -2.97 3.41 11.99
CA ARG A 24 -3.08 2.71 13.29
C ARG A 24 -2.40 1.35 13.29
N VAL A 25 -1.24 1.29 12.61
CA VAL A 25 -0.37 0.12 12.50
C VAL A 25 1.01 0.50 13.02
N GLY A 26 1.48 -0.21 14.04
CA GLY A 26 2.82 -0.04 14.58
C GLY A 26 3.84 -0.64 13.63
N TYR A 27 4.66 0.21 13.01
CA TYR A 27 5.73 -0.16 12.10
C TYR A 27 7.11 0.15 12.69
N GLN A 28 8.07 -0.74 12.41
CA GLN A 28 9.48 -0.56 12.71
C GLN A 28 10.26 -0.56 11.41
N ARG A 29 10.97 0.54 11.14
CA ARG A 29 11.85 0.67 9.99
C ARG A 29 13.12 -0.15 10.25
N ASN A 30 13.43 -1.09 9.36
CA ASN A 30 14.69 -1.84 9.45
C ASN A 30 15.84 -1.10 8.77
N SER A 31 17.04 -1.67 8.90
CA SER A 31 18.24 -1.19 8.23
C SER A 31 18.10 -1.23 6.71
N LYS A 32 18.79 -0.29 6.05
CA LYS A 32 18.90 -0.19 4.59
C LYS A 32 19.69 -1.38 4.03
N ILE A 33 19.11 -2.10 3.07
CA ILE A 33 19.71 -3.28 2.43
C ILE A 33 20.02 -2.95 0.96
N SER A 34 21.21 -3.30 0.48
CA SER A 34 21.58 -3.13 -0.92
C SER A 34 20.78 -4.07 -1.82
N VAL A 35 20.16 -3.53 -2.87
CA VAL A 35 19.51 -4.32 -3.91
C VAL A 35 20.51 -4.53 -5.04
N ILE A 36 20.89 -5.79 -5.25
CA ILE A 36 21.88 -6.17 -6.25
C ILE A 36 21.18 -6.34 -7.61
N GLY A 37 21.85 -5.89 -8.67
CA GLY A 37 21.42 -6.08 -10.05
C GLY A 37 21.49 -7.54 -10.49
N GLU A 38 20.88 -7.82 -11.64
CA GLU A 38 20.88 -9.17 -12.23
C GLU A 38 22.29 -9.68 -12.59
N ASP A 39 23.23 -8.76 -12.79
CA ASP A 39 24.65 -9.06 -13.00
C ASP A 39 25.37 -9.53 -11.71
N ASN A 40 24.65 -9.55 -10.58
CA ASN A 40 25.12 -9.89 -9.24
C ASN A 40 26.36 -9.10 -8.78
N ARG A 41 26.64 -7.95 -9.42
CA ARG A 41 27.86 -7.14 -9.23
C ARG A 41 27.53 -5.68 -9.03
N SER A 42 26.50 -5.18 -9.68
CA SER A 42 26.06 -3.80 -9.57
C SER A 42 25.03 -3.62 -8.46
N VAL A 43 25.08 -2.49 -7.76
CA VAL A 43 24.03 -2.09 -6.82
C VAL A 43 23.00 -1.28 -7.60
N LYS A 44 21.77 -1.80 -7.76
CA LYS A 44 20.63 -1.10 -8.40
C LYS A 44 20.07 -0.01 -7.50
N GLY A 45 20.18 -0.18 -6.20
CA GLY A 45 19.64 0.74 -5.21
C GLY A 45 19.60 0.13 -3.83
N TYR A 46 18.66 0.57 -3.03
CA TYR A 46 18.55 0.18 -1.65
C TYR A 46 17.10 -0.01 -1.25
N SER A 47 16.80 -1.12 -0.58
CA SER A 47 15.50 -1.39 0.00
C SER A 47 15.53 -1.12 1.50
N ILE A 48 14.40 -0.68 2.01
CA ILE A 48 14.13 -0.55 3.43
C ILE A 48 12.82 -1.27 3.65
N ASN A 49 12.93 -2.47 4.23
CA ASN A 49 11.76 -3.23 4.61
C ASN A 49 11.26 -2.69 5.95
N VAL A 50 9.97 -2.43 6.05
CA VAL A 50 9.35 -1.92 7.27
C VAL A 50 8.49 -3.03 7.87
N THR A 51 8.84 -3.47 9.07
CA THR A 51 8.17 -4.59 9.72
C THR A 51 7.06 -4.10 10.63
N ARG A 52 5.89 -4.71 10.52
CA ARG A 52 4.77 -4.50 11.44
C ARG A 52 5.04 -5.21 12.77
N TYR A 53 4.84 -4.53 13.89
CA TYR A 53 4.82 -5.15 15.23
C TYR A 53 3.46 -5.04 15.95
N ALA A 54 2.59 -4.09 15.57
CA ALA A 54 1.25 -3.94 16.14
C ALA A 54 0.24 -3.46 15.07
N PHE A 55 -1.04 -3.74 15.26
CA PHE A 55 -2.13 -3.30 14.38
C PHE A 55 -3.48 -3.37 15.11
N SER A 56 -4.45 -2.63 14.59
CA SER A 56 -5.82 -2.59 15.11
C SER A 56 -6.66 -3.78 14.64
N LYS A 57 -7.77 -4.08 15.33
CA LYS A 57 -8.60 -5.28 15.05
C LYS A 57 -9.24 -5.31 13.67
N GLU A 58 -9.33 -4.18 12.96
CA GLU A 58 -9.85 -4.13 11.58
C GLU A 58 -8.95 -4.84 10.53
N TYR A 59 -7.76 -5.28 10.91
CA TYR A 59 -6.85 -5.96 9.99
C TYR A 59 -6.72 -7.46 10.27
N TYR A 60 -6.60 -8.23 9.20
CA TYR A 60 -6.53 -9.69 9.28
C TYR A 60 -5.16 -10.16 9.79
N ARG A 61 -5.13 -10.85 10.94
CA ARG A 61 -3.90 -11.20 11.67
C ARG A 61 -2.96 -12.12 10.91
N ASP A 62 -3.49 -13.14 10.24
CA ASP A 62 -2.69 -14.22 9.64
C ASP A 62 -2.32 -13.96 8.17
N ARG A 63 -2.44 -12.70 7.72
CA ARG A 63 -2.06 -12.28 6.38
C ARG A 63 -0.93 -11.25 6.44
N GLU A 64 -0.08 -11.29 5.43
CA GLU A 64 1.10 -10.45 5.38
C GLU A 64 0.78 -8.97 5.18
N PHE A 65 1.45 -8.14 5.97
CA PHE A 65 1.57 -6.70 5.75
C PHE A 65 2.90 -6.43 5.07
N THR A 66 2.86 -5.67 3.99
CA THR A 66 4.04 -5.24 3.26
C THR A 66 4.17 -3.74 3.40
N TYR A 67 5.36 -3.25 3.71
CA TYR A 67 5.69 -1.85 3.62
C TYR A 67 7.16 -1.73 3.21
N ASP A 68 7.38 -1.48 1.93
CA ASP A 68 8.70 -1.43 1.32
C ASP A 68 8.98 -0.05 0.76
N ILE A 69 10.19 0.44 1.01
CA ILE A 69 10.70 1.68 0.45
C ILE A 69 11.96 1.36 -0.35
N PHE A 70 11.93 1.62 -1.65
CA PHE A 70 13.05 1.42 -2.56
C PHE A 70 13.59 2.75 -3.08
N GLN A 71 14.91 2.93 -2.95
CA GLN A 71 15.65 4.07 -3.48
C GLN A 71 16.63 3.60 -4.57
N PRO A 72 16.48 4.03 -5.83
CA PRO A 72 17.47 3.76 -6.87
C PRO A 72 18.84 4.38 -6.52
N LYS A 73 19.93 3.70 -6.91
CA LYS A 73 21.29 4.23 -6.70
C LYS A 73 21.46 5.53 -7.47
N GLY A 74 22.03 6.55 -6.81
CA GLY A 74 22.32 7.85 -7.43
C GLY A 74 21.07 8.69 -7.71
N SER A 75 19.95 8.40 -7.05
CA SER A 75 18.71 9.15 -7.19
C SER A 75 18.11 9.51 -5.83
N ASP A 76 17.53 10.69 -5.76
CA ASP A 76 16.67 11.13 -4.64
C ASP A 76 15.20 10.68 -4.84
N SER A 77 14.92 9.91 -5.91
CA SER A 77 13.62 9.28 -6.11
C SER A 77 13.42 8.11 -5.17
N PHE A 78 12.17 7.89 -4.77
CA PHE A 78 11.77 6.74 -3.97
C PHE A 78 10.51 6.11 -4.54
N ARG A 79 10.45 4.78 -4.42
CA ARG A 79 9.25 3.99 -4.64
C ARG A 79 8.81 3.45 -3.30
N VAL A 80 7.54 3.62 -2.99
CA VAL A 80 6.94 3.10 -1.75
C VAL A 80 5.79 2.19 -2.12
N SER A 81 5.71 1.04 -1.45
CA SER A 81 4.61 0.09 -1.58
C SER A 81 4.14 -0.31 -0.19
N ILE A 82 2.86 -0.10 0.10
CA ILE A 82 2.19 -0.52 1.32
C ILE A 82 1.08 -1.49 0.91
N SER A 83 1.00 -2.67 1.50
CA SER A 83 -0.12 -3.59 1.33
C SER A 83 -0.54 -4.11 2.70
N PHE A 84 -1.83 -4.06 2.99
CA PHE A 84 -2.36 -4.55 4.26
C PHE A 84 -3.68 -5.30 4.06
N PRO A 85 -3.88 -6.40 4.79
CA PRO A 85 -5.12 -7.17 4.73
C PRO A 85 -6.18 -6.54 5.64
N VAL A 86 -7.42 -6.49 5.17
CA VAL A 86 -8.57 -6.05 5.98
C VAL A 86 -9.31 -7.29 6.46
N ASP A 87 -9.68 -7.30 7.74
CA ASP A 87 -10.52 -8.35 8.31
C ASP A 87 -11.99 -8.09 7.96
N PHE A 88 -12.45 -8.72 6.87
CA PHE A 88 -13.81 -8.54 6.38
C PHE A 88 -14.88 -9.16 7.30
N GLU A 89 -14.50 -10.00 8.27
CA GLU A 89 -15.43 -10.54 9.27
C GLU A 89 -15.66 -9.53 10.40
N VAL A 90 -14.67 -8.67 10.68
CA VAL A 90 -14.78 -7.57 11.65
C VAL A 90 -15.36 -6.31 11.03
N ILE A 91 -14.94 -5.98 9.80
CA ILE A 91 -15.42 -4.81 9.07
C ILE A 91 -15.59 -5.15 7.58
N CYS A 92 -16.84 -5.22 7.13
CA CYS A 92 -17.11 -5.27 5.70
C CYS A 92 -17.13 -3.86 5.13
N ILE A 93 -16.20 -3.58 4.21
CA ILE A 93 -16.20 -2.36 3.39
C ILE A 93 -16.62 -2.78 2.00
N ALA A 94 -17.81 -2.39 1.57
CA ALA A 94 -18.30 -2.65 0.22
C ALA A 94 -17.70 -1.65 -0.77
N PRO A 95 -17.71 -1.95 -2.08
CA PRO A 95 -17.27 -1.01 -3.10
C PRO A 95 -17.87 0.39 -2.99
N TYR A 96 -19.17 0.48 -2.72
CA TYR A 96 -19.86 1.76 -2.59
C TYR A 96 -19.31 2.63 -1.46
N ASP A 97 -18.96 2.05 -0.30
CA ASP A 97 -18.47 2.80 0.87
C ASP A 97 -17.18 3.58 0.59
N PHE A 98 -16.27 3.01 -0.22
CA PHE A 98 -15.03 3.70 -0.57
C PHE A 98 -15.17 4.51 -1.85
N ILE A 99 -16.08 4.18 -2.76
CA ILE A 99 -16.41 5.05 -3.90
C ILE A 99 -16.91 6.40 -3.38
N ASP A 100 -17.79 6.41 -2.37
CA ASP A 100 -18.31 7.63 -1.74
C ASP A 100 -17.23 8.46 -1.02
N VAL A 101 -16.13 7.83 -0.60
CA VAL A 101 -15.01 8.50 0.08
C VAL A 101 -13.99 9.08 -0.90
N PHE A 102 -13.86 8.46 -2.08
CA PHE A 102 -12.80 8.74 -3.02
C PHE A 102 -13.25 9.44 -4.30
N ASP A 103 -14.56 9.50 -4.56
CA ASP A 103 -15.28 10.11 -5.69
C ASP A 103 -14.91 9.57 -7.09
N ASP A 104 -13.66 9.14 -7.29
CA ASP A 104 -13.11 8.62 -8.55
C ASP A 104 -12.36 7.31 -8.30
N VAL A 105 -13.05 6.19 -8.54
CA VAL A 105 -12.48 4.84 -8.44
C VAL A 105 -12.92 4.01 -9.64
N GLY A 106 -11.94 3.54 -10.43
CA GLY A 106 -12.18 2.67 -11.58
C GLY A 106 -12.24 1.21 -11.16
N GLY A 107 -13.33 0.52 -11.50
CA GLY A 107 -13.44 -0.93 -11.33
C GLY A 107 -12.83 -1.68 -12.52
N TYR A 108 -11.92 -2.62 -12.26
CA TYR A 108 -11.37 -3.52 -13.28
C TYR A 108 -11.70 -4.97 -12.92
N PRO A 109 -12.42 -5.72 -13.78
CA PRO A 109 -12.50 -7.16 -13.64
C PRO A 109 -11.16 -7.75 -14.09
N ILE A 110 -10.30 -8.12 -13.14
CA ILE A 110 -9.14 -8.97 -13.46
C ILE A 110 -9.62 -10.41 -13.39
N MET A 111 -9.98 -10.94 -14.55
CA MET A 111 -10.33 -12.35 -14.74
C MET A 111 -9.05 -13.18 -14.72
N ASP A 112 -8.59 -13.56 -13.54
CA ASP A 112 -7.65 -14.68 -13.34
C ASP A 112 -8.34 -15.76 -12.49
N ILE A 113 -7.72 -16.93 -12.36
CA ILE A 113 -8.25 -18.22 -11.84
C ILE A 113 -8.94 -18.12 -10.45
N ASN A 114 -8.79 -16.99 -9.74
CA ASN A 114 -9.42 -16.70 -8.44
C ASN A 114 -10.45 -15.54 -8.43
N ALA A 115 -10.84 -15.00 -9.59
CA ALA A 115 -11.92 -14.03 -9.80
C ALA A 115 -12.03 -12.90 -8.74
N PHE A 116 -10.93 -12.21 -8.44
CA PHE A 116 -10.96 -11.07 -7.52
C PHE A 116 -11.40 -9.80 -8.27
N ARG A 117 -12.51 -9.17 -7.83
CA ARG A 117 -12.85 -7.83 -8.29
C ARG A 117 -11.87 -6.84 -7.67
N MET A 118 -11.30 -5.95 -8.49
CA MET A 118 -10.38 -4.92 -8.02
C MET A 118 -10.88 -3.53 -8.39
N TYR A 119 -10.66 -2.59 -7.47
CA TYR A 119 -10.95 -1.18 -7.69
C TYR A 119 -9.67 -0.38 -7.53
N VAL A 120 -9.43 0.56 -8.43
CA VAL A 120 -8.19 1.33 -8.48
C VAL A 120 -8.51 2.82 -8.45
N ARG A 121 -7.78 3.55 -7.61
CA ARG A 121 -7.79 5.01 -7.58
C ARG A 121 -6.39 5.52 -7.89
N ASP A 122 -6.29 6.44 -8.82
CA ASP A 122 -5.05 7.16 -9.11
C ASP A 122 -5.15 8.61 -8.60
N ASN A 123 -4.27 8.99 -7.67
CA ASN A 123 -4.07 10.38 -7.29
C ASN A 123 -2.82 10.91 -8.00
N LYS A 124 -3.05 11.54 -9.17
CA LYS A 124 -1.99 12.12 -10.01
C LYS A 124 -1.20 13.22 -9.29
N GLY A 125 -1.86 14.00 -8.43
CA GLY A 125 -1.22 15.07 -7.66
C GLY A 125 -0.19 14.55 -6.66
N ALA A 126 -0.54 13.50 -5.91
CA ALA A 126 0.36 12.87 -4.94
C ALA A 126 1.30 11.82 -5.55
N LYS A 127 1.10 11.47 -6.84
CA LYS A 127 1.72 10.34 -7.55
C LYS A 127 1.51 9.01 -6.83
N THR A 128 0.30 8.81 -6.30
CA THR A 128 -0.09 7.61 -5.56
C THR A 128 -1.20 6.84 -6.29
N ARG A 129 -1.18 5.52 -6.13
CA ARG A 129 -2.21 4.60 -6.61
C ARG A 129 -2.71 3.77 -5.43
N ILE A 130 -4.02 3.62 -5.31
CA ILE A 130 -4.65 2.71 -4.35
C ILE A 130 -5.30 1.57 -5.13
N ILE A 131 -5.19 0.35 -4.61
CA ILE A 131 -5.83 -0.86 -5.12
C ILE A 131 -6.63 -1.49 -3.99
N PHE A 132 -7.94 -1.65 -4.18
CA PHE A 132 -8.83 -2.34 -3.27
C PHE A 132 -9.16 -3.73 -3.85
N HIS A 133 -8.79 -4.78 -3.13
CA HIS A 133 -9.10 -6.16 -3.51
C HIS A 133 -10.39 -6.60 -2.82
N ILE A 134 -11.37 -7.01 -3.61
CA ILE A 134 -12.67 -7.47 -3.11
C ILE A 134 -12.67 -9.00 -3.03
N SER A 135 -13.03 -9.54 -1.87
CA SER A 135 -13.21 -10.99 -1.67
C SER A 135 -14.49 -11.50 -2.33
N GLY A 136 -14.66 -12.83 -2.36
CA GLY A 136 -15.91 -13.47 -2.78
C GLY A 136 -17.13 -13.08 -1.93
N SER A 137 -16.93 -12.56 -0.70
CA SER A 137 -18.00 -12.03 0.15
C SER A 137 -18.47 -10.63 -0.28
N GLY A 138 -17.81 -9.98 -1.25
CA GLY A 138 -18.14 -8.63 -1.70
C GLY A 138 -17.54 -7.50 -0.85
N CYS A 139 -16.75 -7.83 0.16
CA CYS A 139 -16.06 -6.86 1.02
C CYS A 139 -14.60 -6.66 0.58
N VAL A 140 -14.00 -5.52 0.89
CA VAL A 140 -12.55 -5.33 0.79
C VAL A 140 -11.83 -6.32 1.71
N SER A 141 -10.86 -7.04 1.14
CA SER A 141 -10.03 -8.01 1.86
C SER A 141 -8.56 -7.63 1.92
N ARG A 142 -8.13 -6.70 1.06
CA ARG A 142 -6.77 -6.14 1.04
C ARG A 142 -6.78 -4.77 0.38
N VAL A 143 -5.92 -3.88 0.86
CA VAL A 143 -5.64 -2.59 0.23
C VAL A 143 -4.15 -2.50 -0.06
N GLY A 144 -3.82 -2.11 -1.28
CA GLY A 144 -2.47 -1.73 -1.70
C GLY A 144 -2.38 -0.23 -1.96
N ILE A 145 -1.32 0.43 -1.51
CA ILE A 145 -1.01 1.83 -1.77
C ILE A 145 0.41 1.89 -2.35
N TYR A 146 0.55 2.45 -3.54
CA TYR A 146 1.80 2.55 -4.26
C TYR A 146 2.12 4.01 -4.54
N LYS A 147 3.37 4.41 -4.32
CA LYS A 147 3.88 5.72 -4.71
C LYS A 147 5.14 5.56 -5.53
N ASN A 148 5.21 6.28 -6.64
CA ASN A 148 6.44 6.43 -7.42
C ASN A 148 6.81 7.90 -7.48
N ARG A 149 7.70 8.34 -6.59
CA ARG A 149 8.18 9.71 -6.55
C ARG A 149 9.37 9.82 -7.49
N GLN A 150 9.12 10.16 -8.75
CA GLN A 150 10.15 10.68 -9.66
C GLN A 150 10.27 12.19 -9.43
N ASN A 151 11.48 12.70 -9.24
CA ASN A 151 11.71 14.14 -9.33
C ASN A 151 11.28 14.62 -10.72
N ALA A 152 10.62 15.78 -10.76
CA ALA A 152 10.25 16.47 -11.99
C ALA A 152 11.51 16.98 -12.69
#